data_AF-A0A975PFE6-F1
#
_entry.id   AF-A0A975PFE6-F1
#
_cell.length_a   1.000
_cell.length_b   1.000
_cell.length_c   1.000
_cell.angle_alpha   90.00
_cell.angle_beta   90.00
_cell.angle_gamma   90.00
#
_symmetry.space_group_name_H-M   'P 1'
#
loop_
_entity.id
_entity.type
_entity.pdbx_description
1 polymer ?
#
loop_
_entity_poly.entity_id
_entity_poly.type
_entity_poly.pdbx_seq_one_letter_code
_entity_poly.pdbx_strand_id
1 'polypeptide(L)'
;MRFRLLTLPVLATLLAQHVSAGESSNWWNKEWTQRQPVAVSAKDAGDAGAATVLVRLHDGNFQFPTAKEDGSDLRFIGDDGKELPYQIEKYDGLMNEAFVWVKVPAVKGGEAKFTLYYGNPKAAAPAAAPAYDADTVLVYHFAERGAAPVDSSPAKNNGDKPGAASEGAVVGGGLRLAGGEPVGIPNTATLEWTANQALTWSAWVKPAALRPNAILFSRDTLRVVLDQGVLIVENNGVRSSSGAPLAAGAWSHVAFVAEGAAIKTYVNGVAAGSLAAGLPASTAPLLLGGTAAPVANSERFNGELDELEISRVARPEGWLKLAALTQGTSEAATKAVAVGEVEGGEGGAKHSAALEHIMLFGDIAKNMMFDGWMAIGVCVLMILVGWSVAVKKFFYLNSIQKGGKVFLDQWKKLSGDLTALDHGDKANVSSFGGLADARTQALVKQSPLYHLYHIGSEEIRHRLERDKTRTKGLSGRSIEAIRASLDAGLVHENHHLNKGLVFLTMSIAGGPYVGLLGTVVGVMITFAIIAKSGEVDVNSIAPGIASALLATVAGLIVAIPALFIYSYLSSKIKESMGTMQVFIDEFIAKMAEFYPPAGESTPHVNATQAHANAHPVPKTLEPV
;
A
#
# COMPACT_ATOMS: atom_id res chain seq x y z
N MET A 1 32.13 -9.55 -35.39
CA MET A 1 31.54 -8.19 -35.34
C MET A 1 30.08 -8.33 -34.90
N ARG A 2 29.75 -7.78 -33.71
CA ARG A 2 28.43 -7.57 -33.04
C ARG A 2 27.22 -8.44 -33.49
N PHE A 3 26.90 -9.50 -32.73
CA PHE A 3 25.58 -10.14 -32.75
C PHE A 3 24.67 -9.49 -31.69
N ARG A 4 23.60 -8.84 -32.14
CA ARG A 4 22.55 -8.24 -31.30
C ARG A 4 21.75 -9.34 -30.59
N LEU A 5 21.54 -9.15 -29.29
CA LEU A 5 20.52 -9.82 -28.48
C LEU A 5 19.14 -9.61 -29.15
N LEU A 6 18.45 -10.70 -29.46
CA LEU A 6 17.04 -10.71 -29.83
C LEU A 6 16.35 -11.65 -28.86
N THR A 7 15.88 -11.09 -27.75
CA THR A 7 15.04 -11.74 -26.75
C THR A 7 13.80 -10.88 -26.52
N LEU A 8 12.64 -11.48 -26.77
CA LEU A 8 11.29 -11.08 -26.30
C LEU A 8 10.74 -9.72 -26.76
N PRO A 9 9.72 -9.74 -27.63
CA PRO A 9 8.52 -8.97 -27.33
C PRO A 9 7.26 -9.71 -27.80
N VAL A 10 6.67 -10.57 -26.95
CA VAL A 10 5.29 -11.05 -27.17
C VAL A 10 4.45 -11.03 -25.88
N LEU A 11 5.06 -10.86 -24.70
CA LEU A 11 4.32 -10.71 -23.43
C LEU A 11 4.11 -9.24 -22.99
N ALA A 12 4.62 -8.27 -23.76
CA ALA A 12 4.54 -6.84 -23.43
C ALA A 12 3.39 -6.10 -24.13
N THR A 13 2.71 -6.72 -25.10
CA THR A 13 1.67 -6.06 -25.92
C THR A 13 0.23 -6.26 -25.42
N LEU A 14 0.03 -7.03 -24.35
CA LEU A 14 -1.28 -7.19 -23.69
C LEU A 14 -1.42 -6.40 -22.37
N LEU A 15 -0.38 -5.66 -21.96
CA LEU A 15 -0.41 -4.71 -20.84
C LEU A 15 -0.42 -3.24 -21.28
N ALA A 16 -0.44 -2.97 -22.59
CA ALA A 16 -0.34 -1.62 -23.15
C ALA A 16 -1.68 -1.02 -23.60
N GLN A 17 -2.82 -1.54 -23.12
CA GLN A 17 -4.15 -0.99 -23.45
C GLN A 17 -4.89 -0.34 -22.28
N HIS A 18 -4.21 -0.01 -21.18
CA HIS A 18 -4.74 0.91 -20.17
C HIS A 18 -3.75 2.07 -19.97
N VAL A 19 -3.35 2.71 -21.07
CA VAL A 19 -2.98 4.14 -21.00
C VAL A 19 -4.32 4.87 -20.94
N SER A 20 -4.90 4.91 -19.74
CA SER A 20 -5.84 5.98 -19.41
C SER A 20 -5.11 7.28 -19.65
N ALA A 21 -5.77 8.19 -20.36
CA ALA A 21 -5.31 9.53 -20.64
C ALA A 21 -4.65 10.12 -19.39
N GLY A 22 -3.44 10.67 -19.57
CA GLY A 22 -2.88 11.59 -18.61
C GLY A 22 -3.78 12.81 -18.54
N GLU A 23 -4.75 12.79 -17.63
CA GLU A 23 -5.16 14.03 -17.00
C GLU A 23 -3.92 14.52 -16.25
N SER A 24 -3.43 15.70 -16.60
CA SER A 24 -2.64 16.47 -15.67
C SER A 24 -3.45 16.58 -14.38
N SER A 25 -3.13 15.78 -13.36
CA SER A 25 -3.75 15.98 -12.05
C SER A 25 -3.38 17.40 -11.65
N ASN A 26 -4.36 18.30 -11.55
CA ASN A 26 -4.18 19.68 -11.07
C ASN A 26 -3.69 19.63 -9.62
N TRP A 27 -2.42 19.32 -9.43
CA TRP A 27 -1.77 19.21 -8.15
C TRP A 27 -1.33 20.61 -7.74
N TRP A 28 -1.97 21.16 -6.70
CA TRP A 28 -1.76 22.56 -6.31
C TRP A 28 -0.29 22.91 -6.05
N ASN A 29 0.42 22.07 -5.29
CA ASN A 29 1.84 22.24 -5.01
C ASN A 29 2.55 20.89 -4.86
N LYS A 30 3.57 20.64 -5.70
CA LYS A 30 4.30 19.36 -5.75
C LYS A 30 5.15 19.06 -4.51
N GLU A 31 5.40 20.05 -3.65
CA GLU A 31 6.11 19.84 -2.38
C GLU A 31 5.25 19.08 -1.35
N TRP A 32 3.93 19.12 -1.51
CA TRP A 32 2.98 18.30 -0.74
C TRP A 32 2.80 16.97 -1.43
N THR A 33 3.06 15.89 -0.71
CA THR A 33 3.12 14.53 -1.28
C THR A 33 1.79 13.80 -1.22
N GLN A 34 0.90 14.21 -0.31
CA GLN A 34 -0.42 13.63 -0.12
C GLN A 34 -1.51 14.68 -0.31
N ARG A 35 -2.66 14.23 -0.82
CA ARG A 35 -3.89 15.01 -0.82
C ARG A 35 -5.13 14.14 -0.60
N GLN A 36 -6.19 14.72 -0.07
CA GLN A 36 -7.49 14.08 0.11
C GLN A 36 -8.60 15.05 -0.28
N PRO A 37 -9.57 14.65 -1.12
CA PRO A 37 -10.75 15.47 -1.34
C PRO A 37 -11.58 15.50 -0.06
N VAL A 38 -12.10 16.68 0.29
CA VAL A 38 -13.02 16.89 1.39
C VAL A 38 -14.33 17.42 0.83
N ALA A 39 -15.41 16.74 1.16
CA ALA A 39 -16.77 17.04 0.72
C ALA A 39 -17.62 17.47 1.91
N VAL A 40 -18.26 18.62 1.79
CA VAL A 40 -19.22 19.15 2.77
C VAL A 40 -20.62 19.07 2.17
N SER A 41 -21.44 18.16 2.68
CA SER A 41 -22.84 18.01 2.29
C SER A 41 -23.71 18.99 3.06
N ALA A 42 -24.39 19.86 2.32
CA ALA A 42 -25.39 20.80 2.83
C ALA A 42 -26.80 20.48 2.34
N LYS A 43 -27.02 19.26 1.85
CA LYS A 43 -28.33 18.81 1.33
C LYS A 43 -29.47 19.03 2.32
N ASP A 44 -29.20 18.76 3.60
CA ASP A 44 -30.18 18.92 4.68
C ASP A 44 -30.15 20.31 5.33
N ALA A 45 -29.10 21.11 5.06
CA ALA A 45 -28.95 22.47 5.55
C ALA A 45 -29.63 23.51 4.65
N GLY A 46 -29.62 23.30 3.33
CA GLY A 46 -30.00 24.33 2.36
C GLY A 46 -28.86 25.32 2.10
N ASP A 47 -29.19 26.54 1.65
CA ASP A 47 -28.17 27.57 1.40
C ASP A 47 -27.66 28.17 2.72
N ALA A 48 -26.39 27.92 3.01
CA ALA A 48 -25.71 28.39 4.20
C ALA A 48 -24.79 29.60 3.92
N GLY A 49 -24.60 29.99 2.65
CA GLY A 49 -23.66 31.05 2.28
C GLY A 49 -22.21 30.72 2.68
N ALA A 50 -21.43 31.73 3.05
CA ALA A 50 -20.09 31.52 3.59
C ALA A 50 -20.16 31.02 5.03
N ALA A 51 -19.43 29.95 5.35
CA ALA A 51 -19.48 29.32 6.66
C ALA A 51 -18.15 28.67 7.04
N THR A 52 -17.87 28.58 8.34
CA THR A 52 -16.76 27.79 8.87
C THR A 52 -17.23 26.37 9.14
N VAL A 53 -16.49 25.38 8.66
CA VAL A 53 -16.84 23.96 8.75
C VAL A 53 -15.75 23.20 9.50
N LEU A 54 -16.17 22.32 10.41
CA LEU A 54 -15.26 21.43 11.14
C LEU A 54 -14.86 20.22 10.30
N VAL A 55 -13.56 20.03 10.11
CA VAL A 55 -12.95 18.82 9.55
C VAL A 55 -12.34 18.02 10.69
N ARG A 56 -12.86 16.80 10.90
CA ARG A 56 -12.35 15.85 11.91
C ARG A 56 -11.41 14.86 11.24
N LEU A 57 -10.16 14.85 11.67
CA LEU A 57 -9.14 13.92 11.18
C LEU A 57 -8.86 12.87 12.26
N HIS A 58 -8.83 11.60 11.87
CA HIS A 58 -8.52 10.46 12.73
C HIS A 58 -7.91 9.31 11.89
N ASP A 59 -7.41 8.26 12.54
CA ASP A 59 -6.74 7.13 11.85
C ASP A 59 -7.55 6.44 10.75
N GLY A 60 -8.88 6.61 10.76
CA GLY A 60 -9.77 6.03 9.76
C GLY A 60 -9.86 6.86 8.48
N ASN A 61 -9.45 8.13 8.50
CA ASN A 61 -9.60 9.05 7.37
C ASN A 61 -8.39 9.97 7.11
N PHE A 62 -7.30 9.85 7.88
CA PHE A 62 -6.10 10.69 7.74
C PHE A 62 -4.84 9.93 8.15
N GLN A 63 -3.70 10.22 7.52
CA GLN A 63 -2.42 9.55 7.78
C GLN A 63 -1.47 10.43 8.59
N PHE A 64 -1.65 10.48 9.91
CA PHE A 64 -0.82 11.28 10.83
C PHE A 64 0.70 11.07 10.68
N PRO A 65 1.23 9.84 10.47
CA PRO A 65 2.68 9.64 10.35
C PRO A 65 3.32 10.32 9.13
N THR A 66 2.52 10.72 8.14
CA THR A 66 3.01 11.39 6.93
C THR A 66 2.97 12.91 7.06
N ALA A 67 2.07 13.44 7.88
CA ALA A 67 2.00 14.87 8.19
C ALA A 67 3.04 15.26 9.24
N LYS A 68 3.28 16.56 9.42
CA LYS A 68 4.16 17.04 10.51
C LYS A 68 3.50 16.77 11.86
N GLU A 69 4.31 16.52 12.89
CA GLU A 69 3.84 16.25 14.26
C GLU A 69 2.98 17.38 14.85
N ASP A 70 3.11 18.60 14.32
CA ASP A 70 2.37 19.79 14.73
C ASP A 70 1.23 20.18 13.76
N GLY A 71 1.01 19.41 12.68
CA GLY A 71 0.02 19.72 11.64
C GLY A 71 0.29 21.01 10.86
N SER A 72 1.48 21.60 10.97
CA SER A 72 1.79 22.88 10.32
C SER A 72 1.90 22.79 8.79
N ASP A 73 1.98 21.58 8.25
CA ASP A 73 1.96 21.31 6.81
C ASP A 73 0.56 21.10 6.23
N LEU A 74 -0.52 21.08 7.01
CA LEU A 74 -1.86 20.96 6.44
C LEU A 74 -2.17 22.16 5.53
N ARG A 75 -2.81 21.95 4.38
CA ARG A 75 -3.30 23.04 3.50
C ARG A 75 -4.65 22.67 2.93
N PHE A 76 -5.59 23.61 2.89
CA PHE A 76 -6.93 23.40 2.36
C PHE A 76 -7.11 24.22 1.11
N ILE A 77 -7.30 23.57 -0.04
CA ILE A 77 -7.33 24.22 -1.35
C ILE A 77 -8.74 24.07 -1.94
N GLY A 78 -9.42 25.19 -2.16
CA GLY A 78 -10.74 25.19 -2.79
C GLY A 78 -10.70 24.74 -4.25
N ASP A 79 -11.86 24.44 -4.83
CA ASP A 79 -11.99 24.04 -6.25
C ASP A 79 -11.48 25.11 -7.23
N ASP A 80 -11.40 26.38 -6.79
CA ASP A 80 -10.83 27.49 -7.56
C ASP A 80 -9.29 27.57 -7.47
N GLY A 81 -8.66 26.62 -6.79
CA GLY A 81 -7.21 26.53 -6.59
C GLY A 81 -6.65 27.46 -5.52
N LYS A 82 -7.51 28.20 -4.79
CA LYS A 82 -7.07 29.10 -3.71
C LYS A 82 -7.02 28.40 -2.37
N GLU A 83 -6.06 28.80 -1.55
CA GLU A 83 -5.98 28.37 -0.16
C GLU A 83 -7.14 28.96 0.65
N LEU A 84 -7.84 28.08 1.37
CA LEU A 84 -8.93 28.42 2.27
C LEU A 84 -8.35 28.74 3.64
N PRO A 85 -8.74 29.86 4.28
CA PRO A 85 -8.39 30.14 5.66
C PRO A 85 -8.87 29.02 6.59
N TYR A 86 -8.04 28.64 7.55
CA TYR A 86 -8.39 27.61 8.51
C TYR A 86 -7.72 27.84 9.86
N GLN A 87 -8.22 27.17 10.88
CA GLN A 87 -7.68 27.17 12.23
C GLN A 87 -7.63 25.74 12.75
N ILE A 88 -6.47 25.34 13.28
CA ILE A 88 -6.32 24.08 14.00
C ILE A 88 -6.71 24.36 15.46
N GLU A 89 -7.79 23.75 15.91
CA GLU A 89 -8.17 23.79 17.34
C GLU A 89 -7.35 22.77 18.13
N LYS A 90 -7.22 21.56 17.58
CA LYS A 90 -6.44 20.47 18.16
C LYS A 90 -5.70 19.72 17.07
N TYR A 91 -4.45 19.37 17.33
CA TYR A 91 -3.69 18.39 16.56
C TYR A 91 -2.87 17.56 17.53
N ASP A 92 -3.13 16.25 17.57
CA ASP A 92 -2.41 15.29 18.38
C ASP A 92 -2.02 14.11 17.48
N GLY A 93 -0.79 14.15 16.96
CA GLY A 93 -0.25 13.09 16.12
C GLY A 93 0.10 11.80 16.88
N LEU A 94 0.06 11.80 18.22
CA LEU A 94 0.27 10.61 19.04
C LEU A 94 -1.06 9.88 19.31
N MET A 95 -2.12 10.65 19.56
CA MET A 95 -3.48 10.14 19.71
C MET A 95 -4.23 9.99 18.37
N ASN A 96 -3.58 10.36 17.27
CA ASN A 96 -4.12 10.36 15.91
C ASN A 96 -5.49 11.04 15.82
N GLU A 97 -5.57 12.28 16.32
CA GLU A 97 -6.78 13.10 16.31
C GLU A 97 -6.45 14.56 15.97
N ALA A 98 -7.23 15.16 15.08
CA ALA A 98 -7.20 16.60 14.86
C ALA A 98 -8.58 17.20 14.54
N PHE A 99 -8.79 18.42 15.03
CA PHE A 99 -9.98 19.24 14.79
C PHE A 99 -9.55 20.52 14.08
N VAL A 100 -10.02 20.69 12.84
CA VAL A 100 -9.63 21.80 11.98
C VAL A 100 -10.85 22.53 11.43
N TRP A 101 -10.93 23.82 11.71
CA TRP A 101 -12.00 24.72 11.27
C TRP A 101 -11.62 25.38 9.96
N VAL A 102 -12.35 25.10 8.87
CA VAL A 102 -12.04 25.57 7.52
C VAL A 102 -13.10 26.55 7.04
N LYS A 103 -12.69 27.72 6.55
CA LYS A 103 -13.59 28.72 5.97
C LYS A 103 -13.99 28.33 4.56
N VAL A 104 -15.25 27.97 4.36
CA VAL A 104 -15.82 27.64 3.06
C VAL A 104 -16.55 28.87 2.49
N PRO A 105 -16.14 29.41 1.33
CA PRO A 105 -16.68 30.68 0.81
C PRO A 105 -18.16 30.66 0.44
N ALA A 106 -18.70 29.51 0.03
CA ALA A 106 -20.11 29.36 -0.30
C ALA A 106 -20.54 27.89 -0.21
N VAL A 107 -21.61 27.62 0.54
CA VAL A 107 -22.21 26.30 0.71
C VAL A 107 -23.68 26.36 0.29
N LYS A 108 -23.96 26.04 -0.98
CA LYS A 108 -25.26 26.26 -1.64
C LYS A 108 -26.12 25.00 -1.71
N GLY A 109 -26.67 24.51 -0.59
CA GLY A 109 -27.70 23.45 -0.53
C GLY A 109 -27.38 22.09 -1.15
N GLY A 110 -26.20 21.93 -1.75
CA GLY A 110 -25.69 20.72 -2.37
C GLY A 110 -24.42 20.27 -1.67
N GLU A 111 -23.31 20.23 -2.40
CA GLU A 111 -22.01 19.81 -1.89
C GLU A 111 -20.98 20.92 -2.15
N ALA A 112 -20.19 21.28 -1.14
CA ALA A 112 -19.00 22.12 -1.30
C ALA A 112 -17.76 21.22 -1.21
N LYS A 113 -16.79 21.44 -2.11
CA LYS A 113 -15.57 20.63 -2.19
C LYS A 113 -14.33 21.49 -2.02
N PHE A 114 -13.35 20.91 -1.37
CA PHE A 114 -11.99 21.40 -1.29
C PHE A 114 -11.05 20.21 -1.09
N THR A 115 -9.76 20.44 -1.18
CA THR A 115 -8.74 19.40 -1.09
C THR A 115 -7.83 19.69 0.08
N LEU A 116 -7.68 18.72 1.00
CA LEU A 116 -6.67 18.72 2.03
C LEU A 116 -5.34 18.25 1.43
N TYR A 117 -4.28 19.01 1.59
CA TYR A 117 -2.90 18.66 1.22
C TYR A 117 -2.06 18.53 2.49
N TYR A 118 -1.21 17.51 2.56
CA TYR A 118 -0.22 17.31 3.64
C TYR A 118 1.01 16.51 3.14
N GLY A 119 1.95 16.22 4.02
CA GLY A 119 3.16 15.47 3.68
C GLY A 119 4.29 16.34 3.12
N ASN A 120 4.39 17.59 3.57
CA ASN A 120 5.52 18.48 3.27
C ASN A 120 6.33 18.76 4.56
N PRO A 121 7.44 18.05 4.81
CA PRO A 121 8.23 18.22 6.03
C PRO A 121 8.91 19.60 6.11
N LYS A 122 9.03 20.31 4.98
CA LYS A 122 9.64 21.64 4.90
C LYS A 122 8.61 22.77 4.95
N ALA A 123 7.32 22.45 5.02
CA ALA A 123 6.29 23.46 5.10
C ALA A 123 6.48 24.32 6.36
N ALA A 124 6.46 25.64 6.16
CA ALA A 124 6.28 26.59 7.25
C ALA A 124 4.84 26.52 7.74
N ALA A 125 4.62 26.99 8.98
CA ALA A 125 3.28 27.21 9.49
C ALA A 125 2.47 28.08 8.51
N PRO A 126 1.16 27.80 8.35
CA PRO A 126 0.31 28.62 7.49
C PRO A 126 0.35 30.08 7.93
N ALA A 127 0.19 30.99 6.97
CA ALA A 127 -0.03 32.39 7.30
C ALA A 127 -1.32 32.51 8.13
N ALA A 128 -1.30 33.33 9.18
CA ALA A 128 -2.48 33.54 10.03
C ALA A 128 -3.59 34.23 9.21
N ALA A 129 -4.55 33.44 8.74
CA ALA A 129 -5.78 33.91 8.11
C ALA A 129 -6.97 33.46 8.98
N PRO A 130 -7.93 34.33 9.29
CA PRO A 130 -9.02 33.98 10.19
C PRO A 130 -9.97 33.00 9.51
N ALA A 131 -10.19 31.84 10.17
CA ALA A 131 -11.20 30.87 9.75
C ALA A 131 -12.61 31.46 9.82
N TYR A 132 -12.86 32.33 10.79
CA TYR A 132 -14.13 33.04 10.96
C TYR A 132 -14.13 34.37 10.19
N ASP A 133 -15.32 34.85 9.79
CA ASP A 133 -15.44 36.17 9.18
C ASP A 133 -15.43 37.30 10.23
N ALA A 134 -15.36 38.54 9.75
CA ALA A 134 -15.27 39.72 10.61
C ALA A 134 -16.59 40.08 11.31
N ASP A 135 -17.70 39.43 10.95
CA ASP A 135 -18.99 39.60 11.63
C ASP A 135 -19.13 38.60 12.78
N THR A 136 -18.39 37.49 12.79
CA THR A 136 -18.22 36.66 13.98
C THR A 136 -17.25 37.34 14.95
N VAL A 137 -17.78 37.72 16.13
CA VAL A 137 -17.09 38.52 17.15
C VAL A 137 -16.76 37.74 18.42
N LEU A 138 -17.19 36.49 18.52
CA LEU A 138 -16.80 35.60 19.60
C LEU A 138 -16.87 34.16 19.11
N VAL A 139 -15.82 33.39 19.35
CA VAL A 139 -15.79 31.92 19.21
C VAL A 139 -15.00 31.33 20.36
N TYR A 140 -15.67 30.59 21.22
CA TYR A 140 -15.02 29.79 22.26
C TYR A 140 -15.21 28.30 21.98
N HIS A 141 -14.08 27.66 21.69
CA HIS A 141 -13.92 26.20 21.66
C HIS A 141 -13.70 25.62 23.06
N PHE A 142 -13.48 26.45 24.09
CA PHE A 142 -13.20 26.01 25.46
C PHE A 142 -12.08 24.95 25.59
N ALA A 143 -11.10 25.00 24.68
CA ALA A 143 -9.99 24.05 24.65
C ALA A 143 -8.98 24.25 25.81
N GLU A 144 -9.03 25.41 26.49
CA GLU A 144 -8.06 25.77 27.52
C GLU A 144 -8.34 25.10 28.87
N ARG A 145 -7.46 24.18 29.28
CA ARG A 145 -7.54 23.53 30.60
C ARG A 145 -7.10 24.47 31.73
N GLY A 146 -8.05 24.90 32.56
CA GLY A 146 -7.76 25.68 33.77
C GLY A 146 -7.34 27.13 33.50
N ALA A 147 -7.53 27.62 32.27
CA ALA A 147 -7.34 29.02 31.91
C ALA A 147 -8.65 29.63 31.39
N ALA A 148 -8.69 30.95 31.28
CA ALA A 148 -9.85 31.63 30.73
C ALA A 148 -10.04 31.27 29.24
N PRO A 149 -11.30 31.14 28.76
CA PRO A 149 -11.56 30.83 27.35
C PRO A 149 -10.92 31.84 26.41
N VAL A 150 -10.28 31.35 25.34
CA VAL A 150 -9.64 32.21 24.32
C VAL A 150 -10.57 32.37 23.12
N ASP A 151 -10.73 33.61 22.67
CA ASP A 151 -11.54 33.93 21.51
C ASP A 151 -10.79 33.65 20.21
N SER A 152 -11.31 32.70 19.45
CA SER A 152 -10.80 32.30 18.15
C SER A 152 -11.24 33.23 17.01
N SER A 153 -12.22 34.11 17.26
CA SER A 153 -12.65 35.13 16.30
C SER A 153 -11.57 36.19 16.04
N PRO A 154 -11.71 37.01 14.98
CA PRO A 154 -10.85 38.18 14.78
C PRO A 154 -10.95 39.24 15.87
N ALA A 155 -12.02 39.24 16.68
CA ALA A 155 -12.28 40.29 17.68
C ALA A 155 -11.49 40.12 18.99
N LYS A 156 -11.03 38.90 19.31
CA LYS A 156 -10.18 38.58 20.47
C LYS A 156 -10.79 38.96 21.83
N ASN A 157 -12.09 38.73 21.96
CA ASN A 157 -12.86 38.94 23.18
C ASN A 157 -12.69 37.78 24.16
N ASN A 158 -11.50 37.65 24.76
CA ASN A 158 -11.18 36.56 25.70
C ASN A 158 -11.97 36.64 27.02
N GLY A 159 -12.13 35.49 27.68
CA GLY A 159 -12.79 35.39 28.97
C GLY A 159 -11.96 35.98 30.11
N ASP A 160 -12.59 36.29 31.23
CA ASP A 160 -11.90 36.86 32.39
C ASP A 160 -11.35 35.81 33.36
N LYS A 161 -12.02 34.65 33.45
CA LYS A 161 -11.75 33.60 34.43
C LYS A 161 -11.86 32.21 33.82
N PRO A 162 -11.13 31.22 34.37
CA PRO A 162 -11.27 29.84 33.94
C PRO A 162 -12.66 29.27 34.29
N GLY A 163 -13.21 28.52 33.36
CA GLY A 163 -14.34 27.62 33.61
C GLY A 163 -13.87 26.22 34.03
N ALA A 164 -14.78 25.40 34.56
CA ALA A 164 -14.48 23.98 34.73
C ALA A 164 -14.50 23.30 33.37
N ALA A 165 -13.48 22.50 33.05
CA ALA A 165 -13.42 21.79 31.78
C ALA A 165 -14.46 20.66 31.72
N SER A 166 -15.02 20.46 30.53
CA SER A 166 -15.75 19.26 30.14
C SER A 166 -14.88 18.39 29.26
N GLU A 167 -14.53 17.19 29.75
CA GLU A 167 -13.81 16.19 28.97
C GLU A 167 -14.84 15.34 28.19
N GLY A 168 -14.68 15.23 26.87
CA GLY A 168 -15.69 14.59 26.00
C GLY A 168 -16.82 15.53 25.57
N ALA A 169 -16.47 16.79 25.27
CA ALA A 169 -17.38 17.74 24.64
C ALA A 169 -17.75 17.34 23.20
N VAL A 170 -18.58 18.12 22.51
CA VAL A 170 -19.01 17.74 21.15
C VAL A 170 -17.87 17.88 20.14
N VAL A 171 -16.96 18.83 20.39
CA VAL A 171 -15.69 19.03 19.67
C VAL A 171 -14.62 19.30 20.72
N GLY A 172 -13.47 18.64 20.64
CA GLY A 172 -12.34 18.93 21.53
C GLY A 172 -12.69 18.96 23.04
N GLY A 173 -12.57 20.14 23.64
CA GLY A 173 -12.87 20.41 25.05
C GLY A 173 -14.12 21.28 25.21
N GLY A 174 -14.73 21.30 26.39
CA GLY A 174 -15.95 22.09 26.64
C GLY A 174 -15.95 22.81 27.97
N LEU A 175 -17.01 23.59 28.22
CA LEU A 175 -17.27 24.25 29.49
C LEU A 175 -18.30 23.46 30.31
N ARG A 176 -17.94 23.05 31.52
CA ARG A 176 -18.86 22.47 32.49
C ARG A 176 -19.37 23.53 33.46
N LEU A 177 -20.69 23.61 33.59
CA LEU A 177 -21.38 24.47 34.56
C LEU A 177 -22.13 23.59 35.57
N ALA A 178 -21.80 23.72 36.85
CA ALA A 178 -22.36 22.89 37.93
C ALA A 178 -23.48 23.61 38.73
N GLY A 179 -24.17 24.59 38.12
CA GLY A 179 -25.10 25.47 38.83
C GLY A 179 -24.41 26.43 39.83
N GLY A 180 -23.12 26.70 39.61
CA GLY A 180 -22.29 27.60 40.43
C GLY A 180 -22.44 29.07 40.02
N GLU A 181 -21.44 29.89 40.33
CA GLU A 181 -21.38 31.28 39.86
C GLU A 181 -21.29 31.32 38.32
N PRO A 182 -21.90 32.33 37.66
CA PRO A 182 -21.83 32.44 36.22
C PRO A 182 -20.41 32.74 35.73
N VAL A 183 -20.08 32.25 34.54
CA VAL A 183 -18.82 32.57 33.86
C VAL A 183 -19.00 33.87 33.08
N GLY A 184 -18.10 34.83 33.31
CA GLY A 184 -18.17 36.16 32.73
C GLY A 184 -17.40 36.29 31.41
N ILE A 185 -17.96 37.07 30.50
CA ILE A 185 -17.28 37.56 29.30
C ILE A 185 -17.31 39.09 29.38
N PRO A 186 -16.16 39.75 29.59
CA PRO A 186 -16.09 41.20 29.66
C PRO A 186 -16.64 41.85 28.38
N ASN A 187 -17.33 42.98 28.54
CA ASN A 187 -17.72 43.76 27.39
C ASN A 187 -16.49 44.43 26.74
N THR A 188 -16.49 44.47 25.42
CA THR A 188 -15.54 45.22 24.59
C THR A 188 -16.33 45.99 23.53
N ALA A 189 -15.68 46.90 22.79
CA ALA A 189 -16.33 47.68 21.74
C ALA A 189 -16.98 46.81 20.65
N THR A 190 -16.45 45.61 20.38
CA THR A 190 -16.99 44.69 19.37
C THR A 190 -18.18 43.85 19.89
N LEU A 191 -18.41 43.84 21.20
CA LEU A 191 -19.51 43.14 21.87
C LEU A 191 -20.66 44.08 22.28
N GLU A 192 -20.56 45.38 22.05
CA GLU A 192 -21.63 46.32 22.40
C GLU A 192 -22.90 46.05 21.60
N TRP A 193 -24.04 46.13 22.29
CA TRP A 193 -25.34 45.98 21.65
C TRP A 193 -26.04 47.31 21.49
N THR A 194 -26.49 47.59 20.26
CA THR A 194 -27.45 48.65 19.96
C THR A 194 -28.86 48.07 19.86
N ALA A 195 -29.86 48.89 20.17
CA ALA A 195 -31.25 48.43 20.22
C ALA A 195 -31.71 47.90 18.85
N ASN A 196 -32.34 46.72 18.85
CA ASN A 196 -32.87 46.04 17.66
C ASN A 196 -31.83 45.68 16.59
N GLN A 197 -30.53 45.67 16.93
CA GLN A 197 -29.50 45.26 15.99
C GLN A 197 -29.63 43.78 15.60
N ALA A 198 -29.10 43.44 14.43
CA ALA A 198 -28.98 42.05 14.02
C ALA A 198 -27.92 41.35 14.87
N LEU A 199 -28.19 40.10 15.27
CA LEU A 199 -27.24 39.28 16.02
C LEU A 199 -27.63 37.81 15.91
N THR A 200 -26.62 36.96 15.88
CA THR A 200 -26.78 35.51 16.04
C THR A 200 -25.95 35.06 17.23
N TRP A 201 -26.57 34.28 18.11
CA TRP A 201 -25.90 33.59 19.21
C TRP A 201 -26.17 32.11 19.05
N SER A 202 -25.15 31.27 19.19
CA SER A 202 -25.27 29.82 19.15
C SER A 202 -24.30 29.14 20.10
N ALA A 203 -24.68 27.96 20.58
CA ALA A 203 -23.82 27.07 21.34
C ALA A 203 -24.33 25.63 21.26
N TRP A 204 -23.45 24.67 21.47
CA TRP A 204 -23.86 23.32 21.85
C TRP A 204 -24.11 23.26 23.35
N VAL A 205 -25.21 22.63 23.74
CA VAL A 205 -25.60 22.48 25.15
C VAL A 205 -25.99 21.04 25.46
N LYS A 206 -25.62 20.58 26.66
CA LYS A 206 -25.99 19.28 27.20
C LYS A 206 -26.48 19.45 28.63
N PRO A 207 -27.80 19.61 28.85
CA PRO A 207 -28.35 19.79 30.19
C PRO A 207 -28.19 18.50 31.00
N ALA A 208 -27.60 18.57 32.20
CA ALA A 208 -27.51 17.42 33.09
C ALA A 208 -28.87 17.05 33.70
N ALA A 209 -29.75 18.04 33.88
CA ALA A 209 -31.11 17.88 34.35
C ALA A 209 -32.04 18.94 33.74
N LEU A 210 -33.30 18.59 33.51
CA LEU A 210 -34.32 19.48 32.95
C LEU A 210 -34.96 20.36 34.04
N ARG A 211 -34.17 21.30 34.57
CA ARG A 211 -34.65 22.25 35.58
C ARG A 211 -35.57 23.31 34.95
N PRO A 212 -36.54 23.86 35.71
CA PRO A 212 -37.30 25.01 35.25
C PRO A 212 -36.42 26.26 35.20
N ASN A 213 -36.61 27.09 34.18
CA ASN A 213 -35.93 28.38 34.00
C ASN A 213 -34.39 28.34 34.12
N ALA A 214 -33.72 27.27 33.68
CA ALA A 214 -32.26 27.16 33.74
C ALA A 214 -31.59 28.12 32.74
N ILE A 215 -30.84 29.10 33.23
CA ILE A 215 -30.25 30.20 32.44
C ILE A 215 -28.94 29.74 31.79
N LEU A 216 -28.96 29.59 30.47
CA LEU A 216 -27.77 29.29 29.65
C LEU A 216 -26.89 30.52 29.48
N PHE A 217 -27.52 31.63 29.12
CA PHE A 217 -26.87 32.89 28.78
C PHE A 217 -27.71 34.06 29.29
N SER A 218 -27.08 35.11 29.78
CA SER A 218 -27.77 36.37 30.07
C SER A 218 -26.92 37.59 29.75
N ARG A 219 -27.62 38.67 29.40
CA ARG A 219 -27.06 40.00 29.29
C ARG A 219 -28.16 41.02 29.55
N ASP A 220 -27.98 41.80 30.62
CA ASP A 220 -28.97 42.78 31.07
C ASP A 220 -30.38 42.15 31.21
N THR A 221 -31.38 42.63 30.46
CA THR A 221 -32.75 42.11 30.47
C THR A 221 -32.95 40.87 29.60
N LEU A 222 -32.00 40.52 28.74
CA LEU A 222 -32.08 39.35 27.85
C LEU A 222 -31.57 38.10 28.55
N ARG A 223 -32.34 37.01 28.46
CA ARG A 223 -31.97 35.68 28.96
C ARG A 223 -32.27 34.61 27.92
N VAL A 224 -31.35 33.68 27.74
CA VAL A 224 -31.58 32.40 27.05
C VAL A 224 -31.72 31.34 28.12
N VAL A 225 -32.89 30.72 28.20
CA VAL A 225 -33.23 29.76 29.26
C VAL A 225 -33.68 28.43 28.67
N LEU A 226 -33.43 27.36 29.42
CA LEU A 226 -34.09 26.07 29.24
C LEU A 226 -35.13 25.92 30.34
N ASP A 227 -36.41 25.93 29.97
CA ASP A 227 -37.51 25.70 30.89
C ASP A 227 -37.99 24.25 30.76
N GLN A 228 -37.52 23.39 31.68
CA GLN A 228 -37.74 21.95 31.60
C GLN A 228 -37.31 21.35 30.25
N GLY A 229 -36.21 21.87 29.69
CA GLY A 229 -35.65 21.47 28.40
C GLY A 229 -36.15 22.27 27.21
N VAL A 230 -37.20 23.08 27.33
CA VAL A 230 -37.67 23.93 26.23
C VAL A 230 -36.78 25.18 26.12
N LEU A 231 -36.19 25.40 24.95
CA LEU A 231 -35.41 26.60 24.66
C LEU A 231 -36.33 27.83 24.55
N ILE A 232 -36.08 28.82 25.40
CA ILE A 232 -36.83 30.07 25.45
C ILE A 232 -35.84 31.23 25.48
N VAL A 233 -36.11 32.26 24.68
CA VAL A 233 -35.51 33.58 24.85
C VAL A 233 -36.51 34.47 25.57
N GLU A 234 -36.06 35.11 26.65
CA GLU A 234 -36.82 36.08 27.41
C GLU A 234 -36.14 37.45 27.30
N ASN A 235 -36.93 38.49 27.08
CA ASN A 235 -36.46 39.87 27.18
C ASN A 235 -37.42 40.66 28.08
N ASN A 236 -36.91 41.15 29.21
CA ASN A 236 -37.68 41.94 30.18
C ASN A 236 -39.00 41.25 30.61
N GLY A 237 -38.93 39.94 30.88
CA GLY A 237 -40.07 39.11 31.31
C GLY A 237 -40.99 38.64 30.18
N VAL A 238 -40.80 39.08 28.93
CA VAL A 238 -41.56 38.58 27.77
C VAL A 238 -40.83 37.40 27.15
N ARG A 239 -41.50 36.26 27.06
CA ARG A 239 -40.92 34.98 26.61
C ARG A 239 -41.29 34.66 25.16
N SER A 240 -40.37 34.02 24.45
CA SER A 240 -40.65 33.43 23.13
C SER A 240 -41.68 32.31 23.24
N SER A 241 -42.31 31.95 22.11
CA SER A 241 -43.11 30.73 22.01
C SER A 241 -42.28 29.48 22.32
N SER A 242 -42.93 28.44 22.82
CA SER A 242 -42.29 27.16 23.17
C SER A 242 -42.08 26.26 21.95
N GLY A 243 -40.89 25.65 21.87
CA GLY A 243 -40.57 24.56 20.94
C GLY A 243 -40.57 23.18 21.61
N ALA A 244 -40.01 22.18 20.92
CA ALA A 244 -39.79 20.85 21.48
C ALA A 244 -38.70 20.89 22.57
N PRO A 245 -38.84 20.12 23.67
CA PRO A 245 -37.84 20.08 24.73
C PRO A 245 -36.58 19.30 24.29
N LEU A 246 -35.43 19.77 24.75
CA LEU A 246 -34.16 19.04 24.70
C LEU A 246 -34.17 17.86 25.68
N ALA A 247 -33.41 16.83 25.36
CA ALA A 247 -33.20 15.68 26.25
C ALA A 247 -32.07 15.95 27.26
N ALA A 248 -32.25 15.48 28.49
CA ALA A 248 -31.18 15.50 29.49
C ALA A 248 -30.04 14.55 29.07
N GLY A 249 -28.80 14.98 29.30
CA GLY A 249 -27.59 14.19 29.00
C GLY A 249 -27.24 14.09 27.52
N ALA A 250 -27.99 14.71 26.62
CA ALA A 250 -27.74 14.71 25.18
C ALA A 250 -27.31 16.10 24.68
N TRP A 251 -26.35 16.12 23.77
CA TRP A 251 -25.92 17.34 23.09
C TRP A 251 -27.01 17.84 22.12
N SER A 252 -27.26 19.14 22.12
CA SER A 252 -28.12 19.80 21.13
C SER A 252 -27.53 21.17 20.80
N HIS A 253 -27.52 21.51 19.51
CA HIS A 253 -27.15 22.85 19.07
C HIS A 253 -28.34 23.78 19.30
N VAL A 254 -28.13 24.88 20.02
CA VAL A 254 -29.16 25.88 20.29
C VAL A 254 -28.70 27.23 19.79
N ALA A 255 -29.64 28.02 19.26
CA ALA A 255 -29.33 29.35 18.78
C ALA A 255 -30.51 30.31 18.93
N PHE A 256 -30.21 31.59 18.90
CA PHE A 256 -31.20 32.61 18.55
C PHE A 256 -30.64 33.56 17.49
N VAL A 257 -31.54 34.06 16.65
CA VAL A 257 -31.27 35.10 15.65
C VAL A 257 -32.18 36.28 15.93
N ALA A 258 -31.58 37.42 16.24
CA ALA A 258 -32.25 38.69 16.38
C ALA A 258 -32.14 39.49 15.08
N GLU A 259 -33.25 40.09 14.64
CA GLU A 259 -33.27 41.00 13.51
C GLU A 259 -34.45 41.98 13.67
N GLY A 260 -34.15 43.27 13.81
CA GLY A 260 -35.17 44.28 14.08
C GLY A 260 -35.91 44.00 15.39
N ALA A 261 -37.25 44.01 15.34
CA ALA A 261 -38.11 43.81 16.51
C ALA A 261 -38.50 42.33 16.74
N ALA A 262 -37.71 41.38 16.24
CA ALA A 262 -37.98 39.95 16.40
C ALA A 262 -36.73 39.17 16.78
N ILE A 263 -36.92 38.16 17.63
CA ILE A 263 -35.94 37.13 17.93
C ILE A 263 -36.55 35.77 17.58
N LYS A 264 -35.82 34.95 16.83
CA LYS A 264 -36.20 33.57 16.51
C LYS A 264 -35.23 32.61 17.19
N THR A 265 -35.74 31.54 17.77
CA THR A 265 -34.93 30.49 18.40
C THR A 265 -34.85 29.26 17.50
N TYR A 266 -33.73 28.53 17.59
CA TYR A 266 -33.47 27.34 16.79
C TYR A 266 -32.89 26.24 17.67
N VAL A 267 -33.30 25.00 17.41
CA VAL A 267 -32.74 23.79 18.00
C VAL A 267 -32.31 22.86 16.87
N ASN A 268 -31.04 22.46 16.88
CA ASN A 268 -30.38 21.70 15.80
C ASN A 268 -30.58 22.33 14.42
N GLY A 269 -30.54 23.67 14.38
CA GLY A 269 -30.75 24.48 13.17
C GLY A 269 -32.20 24.59 12.68
N VAL A 270 -33.16 23.93 13.34
CA VAL A 270 -34.58 24.02 13.00
C VAL A 270 -35.26 25.07 13.88
N ALA A 271 -36.10 25.92 13.30
CA ALA A 271 -36.84 26.94 14.03
C ALA A 271 -37.70 26.32 15.16
N ALA A 272 -37.54 26.81 16.38
CA ALA A 272 -38.18 26.29 17.58
C ALA A 272 -39.19 27.26 18.19
N GLY A 273 -38.99 28.57 18.03
CA GLY A 273 -39.89 29.59 18.57
C GLY A 273 -39.55 30.99 18.12
N SER A 274 -40.40 31.95 18.50
CA SER A 274 -40.18 33.36 18.21
C SER A 274 -40.70 34.27 19.33
N LEU A 275 -40.04 35.40 19.49
CA LEU A 275 -40.39 36.50 20.38
C LEU A 275 -40.54 37.78 19.53
N ALA A 276 -41.67 38.46 19.67
CA ALA A 276 -41.93 39.76 19.04
C ALA A 276 -41.30 40.92 19.84
N ALA A 277 -40.00 40.81 20.09
CA ALA A 277 -39.16 41.86 20.68
C ALA A 277 -37.75 41.77 20.09
N GLY A 278 -37.08 42.90 19.94
CA GLY A 278 -35.68 42.96 19.49
C GLY A 278 -34.68 42.89 20.64
N LEU A 279 -33.39 42.95 20.29
CA LEU A 279 -32.32 43.04 21.27
C LEU A 279 -32.35 44.37 22.04
N PRO A 280 -32.10 44.35 23.37
CA PRO A 280 -31.88 45.58 24.13
C PRO A 280 -30.52 46.19 23.77
N ALA A 281 -30.40 47.51 23.91
CA ALA A 281 -29.08 48.14 23.91
C ALA A 281 -28.36 47.77 25.22
N SER A 282 -27.08 47.37 25.16
CA SER A 282 -26.37 46.93 26.35
C SER A 282 -24.86 46.99 26.21
N THR A 283 -24.19 47.47 27.24
CA THR A 283 -22.73 47.37 27.45
C THR A 283 -22.39 46.49 28.66
N ALA A 284 -23.39 45.80 29.23
CA ALA A 284 -23.19 44.88 30.34
C ALA A 284 -22.32 43.69 29.91
N PRO A 285 -21.56 43.07 30.84
CA PRO A 285 -20.85 41.82 30.55
C PRO A 285 -21.85 40.72 30.18
N LEU A 286 -21.40 39.77 29.36
CA LEU A 286 -22.18 38.58 29.03
C LEU A 286 -21.90 37.53 30.09
N LEU A 287 -22.92 36.75 30.44
CA LEU A 287 -22.83 35.75 31.51
C LEU A 287 -23.33 34.40 31.03
N LEU A 288 -22.56 33.35 31.30
CA LEU A 288 -22.94 31.97 31.05
C LEU A 288 -23.36 31.29 32.35
N GLY A 289 -24.49 30.59 32.33
CA GLY A 289 -24.94 29.76 33.45
C GLY A 289 -25.77 30.43 34.54
N GLY A 290 -26.02 31.73 34.43
CA GLY A 290 -26.73 32.51 35.44
C GLY A 290 -26.79 34.00 35.09
N THR A 291 -26.99 34.84 36.10
CA THR A 291 -27.13 36.30 36.01
C THR A 291 -26.26 37.01 37.03
N ALA A 292 -26.03 38.31 36.85
CA ALA A 292 -25.33 39.16 37.82
C ALA A 292 -26.14 39.31 39.12
N ALA A 293 -27.47 39.43 38.99
CA ALA A 293 -28.37 39.41 40.12
C ALA A 293 -28.53 37.99 40.68
N PRO A 294 -28.68 37.81 42.01
CA PRO A 294 -28.99 36.50 42.59
C PRO A 294 -30.28 35.91 42.01
N VAL A 295 -30.23 34.62 41.65
CA VAL A 295 -31.36 33.81 41.16
C VAL A 295 -31.45 32.53 41.97
N ALA A 296 -32.60 31.84 41.93
CA ALA A 296 -32.74 30.57 42.62
C ALA A 296 -31.74 29.54 42.07
N ASN A 297 -31.28 28.61 42.91
CA ASN A 297 -30.35 27.57 42.49
C ASN A 297 -30.91 26.68 41.36
N SER A 298 -32.25 26.56 41.27
CA SER A 298 -32.93 25.86 40.18
C SER A 298 -32.79 26.57 38.83
N GLU A 299 -32.61 27.90 38.83
CA GLU A 299 -32.47 28.72 37.62
C GLU A 299 -31.01 28.76 37.13
N ARG A 300 -30.04 28.31 37.93
CA ARG A 300 -28.64 28.19 37.49
C ARG A 300 -28.48 26.95 36.62
N PHE A 301 -27.89 27.13 35.44
CA PHE A 301 -27.71 26.02 34.52
C PHE A 301 -26.73 24.98 35.07
N ASN A 302 -27.10 23.71 34.91
CA ASN A 302 -26.28 22.57 35.28
C ASN A 302 -26.17 21.64 34.08
N GLY A 303 -24.97 21.53 33.52
CA GLY A 303 -24.70 20.82 32.29
C GLY A 303 -23.37 21.24 31.67
N GLU A 304 -23.24 20.97 30.39
CA GLU A 304 -22.05 21.26 29.60
C GLU A 304 -22.41 22.16 28.42
N LEU A 305 -21.49 23.05 28.04
CA LEU A 305 -21.54 23.91 26.87
C LEU A 305 -20.30 23.70 26.04
N ASP A 306 -20.43 23.94 24.74
CA ASP A 306 -19.32 23.86 23.80
C ASP A 306 -19.62 24.74 22.58
N GLU A 307 -18.58 25.12 21.83
CA GLU A 307 -18.69 25.87 20.56
C GLU A 307 -19.59 27.12 20.64
N LEU A 308 -19.31 27.99 21.62
CA LEU A 308 -20.06 29.25 21.78
C LEU A 308 -19.65 30.24 20.69
N GLU A 309 -20.60 30.66 19.87
CA GLU A 309 -20.39 31.65 18.81
C GLU A 309 -21.36 32.85 18.94
N ILE A 310 -20.83 34.05 18.71
CA ILE A 310 -21.62 35.28 18.56
C ILE A 310 -21.23 35.99 17.26
N SER A 311 -22.24 36.29 16.45
CA SER A 311 -22.09 37.05 15.21
C SER A 311 -22.98 38.30 15.24
N ARG A 312 -22.45 39.45 14.80
CA ARG A 312 -23.15 40.75 14.76
C ARG A 312 -24.09 40.92 13.56
N VAL A 313 -24.41 39.83 12.88
CA VAL A 313 -25.37 39.77 11.78
C VAL A 313 -26.41 38.69 12.04
N ALA A 314 -27.55 38.78 11.35
CA ALA A 314 -28.56 37.74 11.36
C ALA A 314 -28.12 36.62 10.38
N ARG A 315 -27.59 35.52 10.91
CA ARG A 315 -27.16 34.37 10.10
C ARG A 315 -28.41 33.65 9.58
N PRO A 316 -28.40 33.19 8.31
CA PRO A 316 -29.54 32.49 7.73
C PRO A 316 -29.75 31.12 8.39
N GLU A 317 -30.97 30.59 8.30
CA GLU A 317 -31.31 29.27 8.86
C GLU A 317 -30.40 28.16 8.34
N GLY A 318 -30.03 28.19 7.05
CA GLY A 318 -29.12 27.20 6.48
C GLY A 318 -27.72 27.23 7.08
N TRP A 319 -27.24 28.39 7.53
CA TRP A 319 -25.97 28.52 8.23
C TRP A 319 -26.02 27.82 9.61
N LEU A 320 -27.12 27.99 10.34
CA LEU A 320 -27.34 27.33 11.64
C LEU A 320 -27.51 25.82 11.51
N LYS A 321 -28.22 25.36 10.47
CA LYS A 321 -28.34 23.93 10.17
C LYS A 321 -27.00 23.33 9.77
N LEU A 322 -26.22 24.02 8.94
CA LEU A 322 -24.90 23.56 8.57
C LEU A 322 -24.01 23.43 9.80
N ALA A 323 -23.96 24.45 10.68
CA ALA A 323 -23.21 24.38 11.93
C ALA A 323 -23.63 23.17 12.78
N ALA A 324 -24.94 22.99 13.02
CA ALA A 324 -25.46 21.85 13.79
C ALA A 324 -25.12 20.49 13.15
N LEU A 325 -25.09 20.40 11.82
CA LEU A 325 -24.73 19.19 11.09
C LEU A 325 -23.22 18.94 11.13
N THR A 326 -22.38 19.91 10.78
CA THR A 326 -20.93 19.68 10.64
C THR A 326 -20.22 19.58 11.99
N GLN A 327 -20.74 20.24 13.02
CA GLN A 327 -20.17 20.20 14.37
C GLN A 327 -20.73 19.06 15.21
N GLY A 328 -21.87 18.45 14.85
CA GLY A 328 -22.50 17.41 15.66
C GLY A 328 -21.78 16.06 15.62
N THR A 329 -22.30 15.09 16.38
CA THR A 329 -21.83 13.69 16.43
C THR A 329 -22.88 12.67 15.99
N SER A 330 -24.02 13.13 15.47
CA SER A 330 -25.06 12.26 14.92
C SER A 330 -24.59 11.54 13.65
N GLU A 331 -25.28 10.48 13.23
CA GLU A 331 -24.97 9.80 11.96
C GLU A 331 -25.07 10.75 10.75
N ALA A 332 -25.97 11.74 10.79
CA ALA A 332 -26.05 12.78 9.76
C ALA A 332 -24.81 13.69 9.81
N ALA A 333 -24.31 14.00 11.00
CA ALA A 333 -23.14 14.83 11.20
C ALA A 333 -21.84 14.15 10.72
N THR A 334 -21.68 12.85 10.98
CA THR A 334 -20.52 12.09 10.49
C THR A 334 -20.48 11.93 8.98
N LYS A 335 -21.62 12.08 8.30
CA LYS A 335 -21.74 12.11 6.83
C LYS A 335 -21.71 13.51 6.24
N ALA A 336 -21.87 14.56 7.07
CA ALA A 336 -21.92 15.93 6.60
C ALA A 336 -20.56 16.43 6.09
N VAL A 337 -19.47 15.95 6.68
CA VAL A 337 -18.10 16.24 6.22
C VAL A 337 -17.39 14.92 5.96
N ALA A 338 -17.16 14.61 4.69
CA ALA A 338 -16.50 13.38 4.26
C ALA A 338 -15.09 13.69 3.76
N VAL A 339 -14.09 13.05 4.38
CA VAL A 339 -12.71 13.06 3.90
C VAL A 339 -12.52 11.80 3.03
N GLY A 340 -12.16 11.99 1.77
CA GLY A 340 -12.00 10.92 0.79
C GLY A 340 -10.68 10.18 0.93
N GLU A 341 -10.44 9.25 -0.01
CA GLU A 341 -9.22 8.45 -0.03
C GLU A 341 -7.96 9.31 -0.26
N VAL A 342 -6.84 8.84 0.28
CA VAL A 342 -5.53 9.47 0.11
C VAL A 342 -5.06 9.28 -1.34
N GLU A 343 -4.82 10.40 -2.01
CA GLU A 343 -4.19 10.46 -3.31
C GLU A 343 -2.73 10.94 -3.16
N GLY A 344 -1.77 10.17 -3.69
CA GLY A 344 -0.37 10.57 -3.78
C GLY A 344 -0.05 11.29 -5.10
N GLY A 345 0.72 12.37 -5.03
CA GLY A 345 1.09 13.22 -6.18
C GLY A 345 2.47 12.89 -6.73
N GLU A 346 2.78 13.33 -7.97
CA GLU A 346 4.09 13.17 -8.61
C GLU A 346 5.25 13.60 -7.68
N GLY A 347 5.80 12.60 -6.98
CA GLY A 347 6.76 12.73 -5.89
C GLY A 347 6.63 11.55 -4.92
N GLY A 348 5.39 11.15 -4.64
CA GLY A 348 5.01 9.80 -4.26
C GLY A 348 4.72 9.02 -5.53
N ALA A 349 5.70 8.30 -6.06
CA ALA A 349 5.42 7.36 -7.14
C ALA A 349 4.21 6.52 -6.73
N LYS A 350 3.19 6.45 -7.59
CA LYS A 350 2.18 5.39 -7.58
C LYS A 350 2.93 4.08 -7.78
N HIS A 351 3.53 3.64 -6.70
CA HIS A 351 4.13 2.36 -6.56
C HIS A 351 2.93 1.42 -6.59
N SER A 352 2.88 0.56 -7.60
CA SER A 352 1.90 -0.53 -7.64
C SER A 352 1.83 -1.17 -6.25
N ALA A 353 0.69 -1.70 -5.83
CA ALA A 353 0.58 -2.35 -4.51
C ALA A 353 1.74 -3.33 -4.22
N ALA A 354 2.38 -3.91 -5.25
CA ALA A 354 3.61 -4.69 -5.11
C ALA A 354 4.84 -3.91 -4.57
N LEU A 355 4.99 -2.63 -4.88
CA LEU A 355 6.09 -1.76 -4.46
C LEU A 355 5.88 -1.13 -3.06
N GLU A 356 4.64 -0.91 -2.60
CA GLU A 356 4.36 -0.57 -1.19
C GLU A 356 4.84 -1.68 -0.24
N HIS A 357 4.56 -2.93 -0.59
CA HIS A 357 5.09 -4.09 0.14
C HIS A 357 6.63 -4.12 0.14
N ILE A 358 7.28 -3.69 -0.96
CA ILE A 358 8.75 -3.61 -1.03
C ILE A 358 9.30 -2.47 -0.17
N MET A 359 8.59 -1.33 -0.07
CA MET A 359 8.97 -0.21 0.81
C MET A 359 8.78 -0.53 2.29
N LEU A 360 7.72 -1.27 2.66
CA LEU A 360 7.56 -1.84 4.01
C LEU A 360 8.77 -2.69 4.42
N PHE A 361 9.26 -3.55 3.51
CA PHE A 361 10.51 -4.28 3.77
C PHE A 361 11.71 -3.36 3.91
N GLY A 362 11.77 -2.26 3.15
CA GLY A 362 12.82 -1.25 3.22
C GLY A 362 12.85 -0.50 4.55
N ASP A 363 11.69 -0.11 5.08
CA ASP A 363 11.60 0.63 6.34
C ASP A 363 11.82 -0.29 7.56
N ILE A 364 11.35 -1.54 7.50
CA ILE A 364 11.70 -2.58 8.48
C ILE A 364 13.23 -2.84 8.46
N ALA A 365 13.85 -2.91 7.28
CA ALA A 365 15.29 -3.17 7.15
C ALA A 365 16.17 -2.02 7.68
N LYS A 366 15.72 -0.76 7.58
CA LYS A 366 16.44 0.40 8.16
C LYS A 366 16.49 0.36 9.68
N ASN A 367 15.44 -0.16 10.30
CA ASN A 367 15.32 -0.26 11.76
C ASN A 367 15.74 -1.64 12.31
N MET A 368 16.35 -2.48 11.46
CA MET A 368 16.72 -3.84 11.82
C MET A 368 17.99 -3.87 12.67
N MET A 369 17.97 -4.68 13.73
CA MET A 369 19.14 -4.96 14.56
C MET A 369 20.26 -5.64 13.75
N PHE A 370 21.50 -5.48 14.21
CA PHE A 370 22.69 -6.00 13.53
C PHE A 370 22.62 -7.50 13.22
N ASP A 371 21.99 -8.30 14.08
CA ASP A 371 21.88 -9.75 13.94
C ASP A 371 20.98 -10.17 12.77
N GLY A 372 19.92 -9.41 12.49
CA GLY A 372 19.08 -9.62 11.32
C GLY A 372 19.86 -9.39 10.03
N TRP A 373 20.74 -8.39 10.01
CA TRP A 373 21.61 -8.10 8.87
C TRP A 373 22.62 -9.22 8.61
N MET A 374 23.11 -9.87 9.66
CA MET A 374 24.00 -11.02 9.52
C MET A 374 23.30 -12.21 8.86
N ALA A 375 22.08 -12.55 9.28
CA ALA A 375 21.30 -13.62 8.67
C ALA A 375 20.95 -13.32 7.20
N ILE A 376 20.50 -12.10 6.90
CA ILE A 376 20.21 -11.66 5.53
C ILE A 376 21.49 -11.67 4.68
N GLY A 377 22.63 -11.24 5.21
CA GLY A 377 23.91 -11.29 4.51
C GLY A 377 24.31 -12.70 4.08
N VAL A 378 24.12 -13.69 4.94
CA VAL A 378 24.34 -15.11 4.60
C VAL A 378 23.36 -15.56 3.50
N CYS A 379 22.08 -15.22 3.61
CA CYS A 379 21.07 -15.50 2.58
C CYS A 379 21.44 -14.88 1.22
N VAL A 380 21.94 -13.64 1.21
CA VAL A 380 22.39 -12.94 0.00
C VAL A 380 23.62 -13.63 -0.61
N LEU A 381 24.53 -14.15 0.20
CA LEU A 381 25.66 -14.92 -0.31
C LEU A 381 25.20 -16.26 -0.93
N MET A 382 24.25 -16.95 -0.29
CA MET A 382 23.69 -18.20 -0.79
C MET A 382 22.98 -18.00 -2.14
N ILE A 383 22.15 -16.96 -2.27
CA ILE A 383 21.44 -16.67 -3.52
C ILE A 383 22.42 -16.33 -4.64
N LEU A 384 23.48 -15.55 -4.39
CA LEU A 384 24.48 -15.20 -5.41
C LEU A 384 25.23 -16.44 -5.92
N VAL A 385 25.66 -17.32 -5.01
CA VAL A 385 26.34 -18.57 -5.38
C VAL A 385 25.38 -19.51 -6.13
N GLY A 386 24.17 -19.70 -5.61
CA GLY A 386 23.14 -20.55 -6.20
C GLY A 386 22.74 -20.10 -7.61
N TRP A 387 22.46 -18.80 -7.80
CA TRP A 387 22.10 -18.24 -9.10
C TRP A 387 23.24 -18.29 -10.11
N SER A 388 24.48 -18.04 -9.69
CA SER A 388 25.65 -18.15 -10.57
C SER A 388 25.80 -19.57 -11.13
N VAL A 389 25.60 -20.59 -10.28
CA VAL A 389 25.63 -21.99 -10.71
C VAL A 389 24.43 -22.31 -11.59
N ALA A 390 23.22 -21.86 -11.21
CA ALA A 390 21.99 -22.10 -11.96
C ALA A 390 22.09 -21.60 -13.41
N VAL A 391 22.50 -20.34 -13.60
CA VAL A 391 22.59 -19.71 -14.91
C VAL A 391 23.62 -20.42 -15.78
N LYS A 392 24.83 -20.67 -15.24
CA LYS A 392 25.88 -21.41 -15.95
C LYS A 392 25.39 -22.79 -16.38
N LYS A 393 24.72 -23.52 -15.48
CA LYS A 393 24.23 -24.87 -15.75
C LYS A 393 23.08 -24.89 -16.76
N PHE A 394 22.16 -23.92 -16.66
CA PHE A 394 21.04 -23.77 -17.59
C PHE A 394 21.52 -23.59 -19.03
N PHE A 395 22.47 -22.67 -19.26
CA PHE A 395 23.03 -22.47 -20.59
C PHE A 395 23.83 -23.67 -21.08
N TYR A 396 24.63 -24.29 -20.20
CA TYR A 396 25.42 -25.49 -20.54
C TYR A 396 24.54 -26.66 -20.96
N LEU A 397 23.50 -27.00 -20.19
CA LEU A 397 22.58 -28.10 -20.52
C LEU A 397 21.79 -27.83 -21.80
N ASN A 398 21.33 -26.59 -22.01
CA ASN A 398 20.62 -26.24 -23.25
C ASN A 398 21.55 -26.33 -24.49
N SER A 399 22.81 -25.95 -24.34
CA SER A 399 23.83 -26.10 -25.38
C SER A 399 24.06 -27.58 -25.73
N ILE A 400 24.24 -28.41 -24.70
CA ILE A 400 24.43 -29.86 -24.85
C ILE A 400 23.25 -30.55 -25.49
N GLN A 401 22.01 -30.21 -25.11
CA GLN A 401 20.82 -30.81 -25.70
C GLN A 401 20.69 -30.48 -27.18
N LYS A 402 21.04 -29.25 -27.59
CA LYS A 402 21.10 -28.87 -29.02
C LYS A 402 22.18 -29.65 -29.76
N GLY A 403 23.40 -29.73 -29.20
CA GLY A 403 24.49 -30.50 -29.77
C GLY A 403 24.17 -31.99 -29.89
N GLY A 404 23.51 -32.55 -28.86
CA GLY A 404 23.11 -33.95 -28.82
C GLY A 404 22.05 -34.31 -29.87
N LYS A 405 21.07 -33.44 -30.10
CA LYS A 405 20.09 -33.65 -31.19
C LYS A 405 20.74 -33.67 -32.56
N VAL A 406 21.61 -32.69 -32.84
CA VAL A 406 22.35 -32.62 -34.11
C VAL A 406 23.24 -33.84 -34.29
N PHE A 407 23.91 -34.28 -33.23
CA PHE A 407 24.71 -35.50 -33.23
C PHE A 407 23.87 -36.75 -33.54
N LEU A 408 22.72 -36.94 -32.88
CA LEU A 408 21.84 -38.09 -33.11
C LEU A 408 21.28 -38.11 -34.53
N ASP A 409 20.92 -36.96 -35.09
CA ASP A 409 20.44 -36.86 -36.49
C ASP A 409 21.53 -37.27 -37.50
N GLN A 410 22.80 -37.00 -37.18
CA GLN A 410 23.94 -37.43 -37.98
C GLN A 410 24.23 -38.92 -37.76
N TRP A 411 24.21 -39.38 -36.51
CA TRP A 411 24.40 -40.78 -36.13
C TRP A 411 23.42 -41.72 -36.84
N LYS A 412 22.16 -41.32 -37.00
CA LYS A 412 21.15 -42.09 -37.75
C LYS A 412 21.47 -42.22 -39.24
N LYS A 413 22.24 -41.29 -39.82
CA LYS A 413 22.62 -41.27 -41.24
C LYS A 413 23.90 -42.04 -41.53
N LEU A 414 24.69 -42.39 -40.52
CA LEU A 414 25.86 -43.26 -40.67
C LEU A 414 25.40 -44.72 -40.82
N SER A 415 25.62 -45.29 -42.00
CA SER A 415 25.13 -46.62 -42.37
C SER A 415 26.23 -47.67 -42.64
N GLY A 416 27.52 -47.39 -42.32
CA GLY A 416 28.58 -48.34 -42.69
C GLY A 416 29.91 -48.27 -41.93
N ASP A 417 30.29 -47.13 -41.35
CA ASP A 417 31.53 -47.02 -40.57
C ASP A 417 31.27 -46.22 -39.28
N LEU A 418 31.40 -46.91 -38.14
CA LEU A 418 31.18 -46.33 -36.82
C LEU A 418 32.35 -45.46 -36.35
N THR A 419 33.48 -45.44 -37.06
CA THR A 419 34.64 -44.57 -36.76
C THR A 419 34.74 -43.34 -37.67
N ALA A 420 33.85 -43.24 -38.67
CA ALA A 420 33.92 -42.24 -39.72
C ALA A 420 33.76 -40.78 -39.26
N LEU A 421 33.13 -40.50 -38.11
CA LEU A 421 33.02 -39.12 -37.61
C LEU A 421 34.34 -38.58 -37.02
N ASP A 422 35.30 -39.45 -36.71
CA ASP A 422 36.59 -39.08 -36.13
C ASP A 422 37.74 -39.08 -37.17
N HIS A 423 37.45 -39.48 -38.42
CA HIS A 423 38.44 -39.47 -39.51
C HIS A 423 38.70 -38.05 -40.03
N GLY A 424 39.94 -37.58 -39.87
CA GLY A 424 40.43 -36.31 -40.41
C GLY A 424 40.79 -36.33 -41.90
N ASP A 425 40.22 -37.22 -42.70
CA ASP A 425 40.60 -37.36 -44.11
C ASP A 425 39.78 -36.42 -45.02
N LYS A 426 40.43 -35.33 -45.46
CA LYS A 426 39.83 -34.22 -46.20
C LYS A 426 39.26 -34.60 -47.58
N ALA A 427 39.54 -35.81 -48.09
CA ALA A 427 39.13 -36.23 -49.43
C ALA A 427 37.88 -37.13 -49.48
N ASN A 428 37.51 -37.82 -48.38
CA ASN A 428 36.29 -38.63 -48.30
C ASN A 428 35.46 -38.39 -47.03
N VAL A 429 35.93 -37.54 -46.10
CA VAL A 429 35.17 -37.10 -44.94
C VAL A 429 35.15 -35.58 -44.93
N SER A 430 34.30 -35.02 -45.79
CA SER A 430 33.93 -33.61 -45.74
C SER A 430 33.19 -33.35 -44.42
N SER A 431 33.93 -33.05 -43.35
CA SER A 431 33.51 -32.52 -42.04
C SER A 431 32.04 -32.74 -41.68
N PHE A 432 31.68 -33.77 -40.89
CA PHE A 432 30.28 -33.96 -40.46
C PHE A 432 29.26 -33.77 -41.62
N GLY A 433 29.58 -34.29 -42.81
CA GLY A 433 28.74 -34.19 -44.02
C GLY A 433 28.64 -32.81 -44.68
N GLY A 434 29.62 -31.91 -44.54
CA GLY A 434 29.75 -30.69 -45.34
C GLY A 434 28.63 -29.64 -45.19
N LEU A 435 27.71 -29.84 -44.24
CA LEU A 435 26.52 -28.99 -44.05
C LEU A 435 26.51 -28.25 -42.70
N ALA A 436 27.52 -28.45 -41.85
CA ALA A 436 27.58 -27.90 -40.51
C ALA A 436 28.64 -26.79 -40.38
N ASP A 437 28.17 -25.56 -40.17
CA ASP A 437 28.98 -24.37 -39.83
C ASP A 437 29.93 -24.66 -38.65
N ALA A 438 31.06 -23.95 -38.55
CA ALA A 438 32.09 -24.16 -37.51
C ALA A 438 31.51 -24.09 -36.09
N ARG A 439 30.43 -23.31 -35.91
CA ARG A 439 29.65 -23.23 -34.67
C ARG A 439 28.94 -24.54 -34.33
N THR A 440 28.35 -25.22 -35.31
CA THR A 440 27.62 -26.46 -35.12
C THR A 440 28.57 -27.60 -34.71
N GLN A 441 29.77 -27.64 -35.30
CA GLN A 441 30.80 -28.61 -34.92
C GLN A 441 31.30 -28.39 -33.49
N ALA A 442 31.50 -27.15 -33.08
CA ALA A 442 31.87 -26.82 -31.71
C ALA A 442 30.77 -27.22 -30.69
N LEU A 443 29.49 -27.10 -31.07
CA LEU A 443 28.36 -27.50 -30.22
C LEU A 443 28.25 -29.03 -30.08
N VAL A 444 28.47 -29.78 -31.16
CA VAL A 444 28.43 -31.25 -31.13
C VAL A 444 29.58 -31.80 -30.28
N LYS A 445 30.79 -31.25 -30.42
CA LYS A 445 31.97 -31.67 -29.63
C LYS A 445 31.82 -31.46 -28.13
N GLN A 446 30.94 -30.56 -27.71
CA GLN A 446 30.64 -30.33 -26.29
C GLN A 446 29.54 -31.26 -25.74
N SER A 447 28.91 -32.08 -26.60
CA SER A 447 27.85 -33.00 -26.19
C SER A 447 28.41 -34.26 -25.54
N PRO A 448 27.85 -34.74 -24.41
CA PRO A 448 28.21 -36.02 -23.81
C PRO A 448 28.05 -37.21 -24.75
N LEU A 449 27.10 -37.14 -25.70
CA LEU A 449 26.92 -38.19 -26.71
C LEU A 449 28.13 -38.29 -27.65
N TYR A 450 28.72 -37.14 -28.02
CA TYR A 450 29.93 -37.13 -28.83
C TYR A 450 31.14 -37.64 -28.05
N HIS A 451 31.25 -37.32 -26.75
CA HIS A 451 32.31 -37.88 -25.91
C HIS A 451 32.20 -39.41 -25.79
N LEU A 452 31.00 -39.94 -25.55
CA LEU A 452 30.77 -41.39 -25.52
C LEU A 452 31.09 -42.04 -26.87
N TYR A 453 30.66 -41.41 -27.97
CA TYR A 453 31.01 -41.84 -29.30
C TYR A 453 32.54 -41.89 -29.50
N HIS A 454 33.25 -40.85 -29.10
CA HIS A 454 34.70 -40.76 -29.23
C HIS A 454 35.44 -41.84 -28.43
N ILE A 455 34.99 -42.11 -27.20
CA ILE A 455 35.49 -43.23 -26.38
C ILE A 455 35.27 -44.56 -27.12
N GLY A 456 34.06 -44.79 -27.63
CA GLY A 456 33.71 -46.00 -28.36
C GLY A 456 34.52 -46.17 -29.66
N SER A 457 34.65 -45.11 -30.46
CA SER A 457 35.38 -45.14 -31.74
C SER A 457 36.87 -45.32 -31.55
N GLU A 458 37.46 -44.69 -30.53
CA GLU A 458 38.87 -44.87 -30.18
C GLU A 458 39.15 -46.31 -29.72
N GLU A 459 38.28 -46.89 -28.91
CA GLU A 459 38.43 -48.27 -28.42
C GLU A 459 38.28 -49.29 -29.55
N ILE A 460 37.34 -49.08 -30.49
CA ILE A 460 37.22 -49.89 -31.71
C ILE A 460 38.52 -49.80 -32.52
N ARG A 461 39.01 -48.58 -32.77
CA ARG A 461 40.22 -48.33 -33.57
C ARG A 461 41.45 -48.99 -32.96
N HIS A 462 41.69 -48.79 -31.68
CA HIS A 462 42.84 -49.37 -30.97
C HIS A 462 42.82 -50.90 -31.02
N ARG A 463 41.63 -51.51 -30.99
CA ARG A 463 41.47 -52.97 -31.07
C ARG A 463 41.60 -53.51 -32.49
N LEU A 464 41.16 -52.76 -33.50
CA LEU A 464 41.29 -53.12 -34.92
C LEU A 464 42.74 -52.94 -35.44
N GLU A 465 43.47 -51.93 -34.95
CA GLU A 465 44.90 -51.72 -35.24
C GLU A 465 45.80 -52.80 -34.63
N ARG A 466 45.37 -53.40 -33.51
CA ARG A 466 46.09 -54.48 -32.83
C ARG A 466 45.97 -55.83 -33.56
N ASP A 467 45.01 -55.98 -34.47
CA ASP A 467 44.93 -57.11 -35.40
C ASP A 467 45.66 -56.79 -36.71
N LYS A 468 46.93 -57.21 -36.81
CA LYS A 468 47.82 -56.96 -37.95
C LYS A 468 47.30 -57.49 -39.30
N THR A 469 46.26 -58.33 -39.30
CA THR A 469 45.69 -58.91 -40.52
C THR A 469 44.41 -58.22 -41.01
N ARG A 470 43.78 -57.32 -40.21
CA ARG A 470 42.50 -56.64 -40.52
C ARG A 470 41.35 -57.55 -41.00
N THR A 471 41.47 -58.88 -40.84
CA THR A 471 40.54 -59.87 -41.37
C THR A 471 39.59 -60.45 -40.32
N LYS A 472 39.73 -60.12 -39.04
CA LYS A 472 38.83 -60.59 -37.98
C LYS A 472 38.05 -59.41 -37.40
N GLY A 473 36.72 -59.46 -37.52
CA GLY A 473 35.84 -58.50 -36.86
C GLY A 473 35.91 -58.61 -35.33
N LEU A 474 35.08 -57.83 -34.62
CA LEU A 474 35.16 -57.72 -33.17
C LEU A 474 34.61 -58.99 -32.49
N SER A 475 35.40 -59.59 -31.60
CA SER A 475 34.92 -60.73 -30.79
C SER A 475 33.90 -60.29 -29.75
N GLY A 476 33.00 -61.18 -29.32
CA GLY A 476 32.04 -60.88 -28.23
C GLY A 476 32.70 -60.34 -26.95
N ARG A 477 33.89 -60.85 -26.60
CA ARG A 477 34.69 -60.35 -25.46
C ARG A 477 35.21 -58.92 -25.69
N SER A 478 35.47 -58.54 -26.94
CA SER A 478 35.88 -57.18 -27.31
C SER A 478 34.70 -56.21 -27.21
N ILE A 479 33.51 -56.65 -27.64
CA ILE A 479 32.27 -55.87 -27.55
C ILE A 479 31.89 -55.62 -26.07
N GLU A 480 31.97 -56.64 -25.22
CA GLU A 480 31.76 -56.49 -23.77
C GLU A 480 32.77 -55.52 -23.12
N ALA A 481 34.04 -55.58 -23.53
CA ALA A 481 35.05 -54.64 -23.04
C ALA A 481 34.78 -53.19 -23.48
N ILE A 482 34.31 -52.98 -24.72
CA ILE A 482 33.93 -51.64 -25.19
C ILE A 482 32.67 -51.16 -24.44
N ARG A 483 31.68 -52.03 -24.20
CA ARG A 483 30.51 -51.73 -23.35
C ARG A 483 30.96 -51.23 -21.97
N ALA A 484 31.89 -51.94 -21.32
CA ALA A 484 32.42 -51.53 -20.03
C ALA A 484 33.11 -50.16 -20.06
N SER A 485 33.88 -49.83 -21.11
CA SER A 485 34.47 -48.50 -21.29
C SER A 485 33.42 -47.40 -21.50
N LEU A 486 32.37 -47.68 -22.28
CA LEU A 486 31.25 -46.76 -22.51
C LEU A 486 30.44 -46.52 -21.23
N ASP A 487 30.16 -47.57 -20.45
CA ASP A 487 29.48 -47.48 -19.15
C ASP A 487 30.32 -46.66 -18.15
N ALA A 488 31.65 -46.84 -18.13
CA ALA A 488 32.54 -45.99 -17.34
C ALA A 488 32.48 -44.51 -17.80
N GLY A 489 32.47 -44.26 -19.11
CA GLY A 489 32.26 -42.94 -19.69
C GLY A 489 30.94 -42.31 -19.26
N LEU A 490 29.85 -43.08 -19.24
CA LEU A 490 28.52 -42.64 -18.80
C LEU A 490 28.53 -42.17 -17.34
N VAL A 491 29.20 -42.91 -16.46
CA VAL A 491 29.35 -42.55 -15.03
C VAL A 491 30.16 -41.26 -14.88
N HIS A 492 31.24 -41.09 -15.65
CA HIS A 492 32.02 -39.85 -15.65
C HIS A 492 31.19 -38.64 -16.12
N GLU A 493 30.42 -38.79 -17.20
CA GLU A 493 29.53 -37.75 -17.69
C GLU A 493 28.41 -37.44 -16.69
N ASN A 494 27.84 -38.45 -16.02
CA ASN A 494 26.89 -38.23 -14.93
C ASN A 494 27.49 -37.35 -13.82
N HIS A 495 28.71 -37.64 -13.38
CA HIS A 495 29.37 -36.86 -12.35
C HIS A 495 29.60 -35.41 -12.81
N HIS A 496 30.02 -35.22 -14.06
CA HIS A 496 30.23 -33.90 -14.67
C HIS A 496 28.92 -33.10 -14.78
N LEU A 497 27.83 -33.76 -15.19
CA LEU A 497 26.49 -33.18 -15.26
C LEU A 497 25.93 -32.85 -13.86
N ASN A 498 26.26 -33.60 -12.81
CA ASN A 498 25.83 -33.29 -11.45
C ASN A 498 26.70 -32.25 -10.74
N LYS A 499 27.90 -31.94 -11.25
CA LYS A 499 28.81 -30.96 -10.67
C LYS A 499 28.14 -29.60 -10.46
N GLY A 500 28.23 -29.10 -9.22
CA GLY A 500 27.69 -27.81 -8.79
C GLY A 500 26.26 -27.83 -8.26
N LEU A 501 25.46 -28.89 -8.52
CA LEU A 501 24.08 -28.96 -8.02
C LEU A 501 23.99 -28.91 -6.49
N VAL A 502 25.06 -29.32 -5.79
CA VAL A 502 25.15 -29.25 -4.32
C VAL A 502 24.91 -27.85 -3.77
N PHE A 503 25.35 -26.78 -4.47
CA PHE A 503 25.12 -25.41 -4.01
C PHE A 503 23.64 -25.00 -4.05
N LEU A 504 22.89 -25.54 -5.01
CA LEU A 504 21.43 -25.36 -5.06
C LEU A 504 20.76 -26.14 -3.93
N THR A 505 21.18 -27.39 -3.68
CA THR A 505 20.66 -28.19 -2.56
C THR A 505 20.97 -27.55 -1.20
N MET A 506 22.16 -26.98 -1.03
CA MET A 506 22.51 -26.21 0.17
C MET A 506 21.65 -24.95 0.31
N SER A 507 21.28 -24.30 -0.78
CA SER A 507 20.38 -23.14 -0.76
C SER A 507 18.95 -23.53 -0.39
N ILE A 508 18.46 -24.67 -0.90
CA ILE A 508 17.13 -25.21 -0.60
C ILE A 508 17.01 -25.60 0.88
N ALA A 509 17.99 -26.36 1.39
CA ALA A 509 17.95 -26.85 2.77
C ALA A 509 18.42 -25.79 3.78
N GLY A 510 19.47 -25.02 3.44
CA GLY A 510 20.10 -24.07 4.35
C GLY A 510 19.37 -22.73 4.46
N GLY A 511 18.76 -22.24 3.38
CA GLY A 511 18.07 -20.93 3.35
C GLY A 511 17.02 -20.79 4.46
N PRO A 512 16.07 -21.73 4.61
CA PRO A 512 15.03 -21.64 5.64
C PRO A 512 15.62 -21.72 7.05
N TYR A 513 16.68 -22.51 7.26
CA TYR A 513 17.33 -22.61 8.58
C TYR A 513 18.10 -21.34 8.97
N VAL A 514 18.75 -20.68 8.01
CA VAL A 514 19.40 -19.38 8.26
C VAL A 514 18.34 -18.32 8.59
N GLY A 515 17.21 -18.33 7.88
CA GLY A 515 16.11 -17.41 8.16
C GLY A 515 15.48 -17.63 9.55
N LEU A 516 15.21 -18.89 9.91
CA LEU A 516 14.71 -19.28 11.22
C LEU A 516 15.66 -18.84 12.35
N LEU A 517 16.96 -19.07 12.17
CA LEU A 517 17.99 -18.62 13.12
C LEU A 517 17.92 -17.11 13.33
N GLY A 518 17.79 -16.32 12.26
CA GLY A 518 17.62 -14.88 12.34
C GLY A 518 16.39 -14.46 13.15
N THR A 519 15.27 -15.14 12.98
CA THR A 519 14.06 -14.89 13.77
C THR A 519 14.25 -15.21 15.25
N VAL A 520 14.82 -16.38 15.57
CA VAL A 520 15.07 -16.80 16.96
C VAL A 520 15.99 -15.79 17.67
N VAL A 521 17.08 -15.39 17.01
CA VAL A 521 18.02 -14.41 17.58
C VAL A 521 17.37 -13.03 17.73
N GLY A 522 16.64 -12.55 16.71
CA GLY A 522 15.98 -11.24 16.75
C GLY A 522 14.92 -11.13 17.86
N VAL A 523 14.08 -12.15 18.02
CA VAL A 523 13.08 -12.20 19.10
C VAL A 523 13.78 -12.28 20.46
N MET A 524 14.82 -13.11 20.61
CA MET A 524 15.58 -13.24 21.85
C MET A 524 16.19 -11.89 22.29
N ILE A 525 16.79 -11.14 21.37
CA ILE A 525 17.41 -9.84 21.69
C ILE A 525 16.35 -8.79 22.02
N THR A 526 15.22 -8.80 21.29
CA THR A 526 14.09 -7.92 21.60
C THR A 526 13.62 -8.12 23.05
N PHE A 527 13.50 -9.36 23.52
CA PHE A 527 13.17 -9.64 24.93
C PHE A 527 14.29 -9.27 25.91
N ALA A 528 15.56 -9.42 25.53
CA ALA A 528 16.68 -9.02 26.38
C ALA A 528 16.72 -7.48 26.61
N ILE A 529 16.33 -6.69 25.61
CA ILE A 529 16.25 -5.22 25.73
C ILE A 529 15.13 -4.82 26.70
N ILE A 530 13.96 -5.44 26.62
CA ILE A 530 12.83 -5.21 27.55
C ILE A 530 13.24 -5.54 28.99
N ALA A 531 13.91 -6.68 29.20
CA ALA A 531 14.39 -7.07 30.52
C ALA A 531 15.38 -6.06 31.13
N LYS A 532 16.08 -5.30 30.29
CA LYS A 532 17.03 -4.25 30.72
C LYS A 532 16.36 -2.89 30.93
N SER A 533 15.33 -2.55 30.16
CA SER A 533 14.62 -1.26 30.26
C SER A 533 13.60 -1.22 31.40
N GLY A 534 13.02 -2.36 31.79
CA GLY A 534 12.06 -2.44 32.90
C GLY A 534 10.66 -1.92 32.60
N GLU A 535 10.42 -1.38 31.40
CA GLU A 535 9.13 -0.88 30.91
C GLU A 535 8.74 -1.65 29.63
N VAL A 536 7.48 -2.08 29.57
CA VAL A 536 6.94 -2.85 28.43
C VAL A 536 6.09 -1.91 27.57
N ASP A 537 6.73 -1.29 26.57
CA ASP A 537 6.03 -0.54 25.53
C ASP A 537 5.96 -1.36 24.24
N VAL A 538 4.74 -1.69 23.80
CA VAL A 538 4.47 -2.47 22.58
C VAL A 538 5.04 -1.78 21.33
N ASN A 539 5.03 -0.44 21.29
CA ASN A 539 5.55 0.32 20.15
C ASN A 539 7.07 0.20 20.02
N SER A 540 7.79 0.04 21.13
CA SER A 540 9.24 -0.19 21.13
C SER A 540 9.64 -1.61 20.68
N ILE A 541 8.72 -2.58 20.78
CA ILE A 541 8.95 -4.00 20.53
C ILE A 541 8.58 -4.39 19.09
N ALA A 542 7.55 -3.74 18.53
CA ALA A 542 7.00 -4.05 17.21
C ALA A 542 8.06 -4.05 16.08
N PRO A 543 9.00 -3.07 16.00
CA PRO A 543 10.05 -3.10 14.98
C PRO A 543 11.00 -4.30 15.12
N GLY A 544 11.34 -4.67 16.36
CA GLY A 544 12.23 -5.80 16.65
C GLY A 544 11.65 -7.12 16.16
N ILE A 545 10.38 -7.39 16.49
CA ILE A 545 9.68 -8.61 16.06
C ILE A 545 9.46 -8.63 14.54
N ALA A 546 9.04 -7.50 13.94
CA ALA A 546 8.85 -7.41 12.50
C ALA A 546 10.14 -7.68 11.73
N SER A 547 11.27 -7.14 12.21
CA SER A 547 12.58 -7.38 11.61
C SER A 547 13.04 -8.84 11.76
N ALA A 548 12.72 -9.49 12.88
CA ALA A 548 13.00 -10.90 13.10
C ALA A 548 12.23 -11.79 12.10
N LEU A 549 10.96 -11.48 11.82
CA LEU A 549 10.15 -12.20 10.82
C LEU A 549 10.67 -12.00 9.39
N LEU A 550 11.22 -10.83 9.07
CA LEU A 550 11.83 -10.55 7.77
C LEU A 550 12.99 -11.51 7.44
N ALA A 551 13.80 -11.90 8.44
CA ALA A 551 14.89 -12.86 8.24
C ALA A 551 14.38 -14.23 7.73
N THR A 552 13.26 -14.72 8.25
CA THR A 552 12.65 -15.98 7.79
C THR A 552 12.13 -15.85 6.37
N VAL A 553 11.47 -14.72 6.03
CA VAL A 553 11.02 -14.45 4.67
C VAL A 553 12.21 -14.42 3.69
N ALA A 554 13.32 -13.78 4.07
CA ALA A 554 14.53 -13.79 3.26
C ALA A 554 15.05 -15.22 3.01
N GLY A 555 15.07 -16.07 4.04
CA GLY A 555 15.46 -17.49 3.89
C GLY A 555 14.57 -18.26 2.91
N LEU A 556 13.26 -18.01 2.92
CA LEU A 556 12.31 -18.63 1.99
C LEU A 556 12.49 -18.12 0.55
N ILE A 557 12.78 -16.82 0.36
CA ILE A 557 13.08 -16.22 -0.94
C ILE A 557 14.32 -16.87 -1.57
N VAL A 558 15.30 -17.32 -0.77
CA VAL A 558 16.45 -18.08 -1.27
C VAL A 558 16.06 -19.50 -1.66
N ALA A 559 15.27 -20.19 -0.83
CA ALA A 559 15.00 -21.61 -0.96
C ALA A 559 14.04 -21.96 -2.11
N ILE A 560 12.95 -21.20 -2.26
CA ILE A 560 11.86 -21.52 -3.19
C ILE A 560 12.34 -21.50 -4.66
N PRO A 561 12.99 -20.44 -5.16
CA PRO A 561 13.49 -20.43 -6.53
C PRO A 561 14.56 -21.50 -6.77
N ALA A 562 15.43 -21.74 -5.79
CA ALA A 562 16.46 -22.76 -5.87
C ALA A 562 15.85 -24.17 -6.06
N LEU A 563 14.73 -24.46 -5.41
CA LEU A 563 14.01 -25.74 -5.53
C LEU A 563 13.48 -25.98 -6.95
N PHE A 564 12.82 -24.98 -7.55
CA PHE A 564 12.30 -25.09 -8.91
C PHE A 564 13.42 -25.26 -9.93
N ILE A 565 14.49 -24.48 -9.81
CA ILE A 565 15.66 -24.56 -10.67
C ILE A 565 16.34 -25.93 -10.54
N TYR A 566 16.59 -26.40 -9.32
CA TYR A 566 17.19 -27.71 -9.08
C TYR A 566 16.34 -28.83 -9.69
N SER A 567 15.01 -28.79 -9.49
CA SER A 567 14.09 -29.78 -10.03
C SER A 567 14.13 -29.82 -11.57
N TYR A 568 14.13 -28.65 -12.22
CA TYR A 568 14.25 -28.54 -13.66
C TYR A 568 15.59 -29.08 -14.18
N LEU A 569 16.71 -28.63 -13.59
CA LEU A 569 18.05 -29.08 -14.00
C LEU A 569 18.23 -30.59 -13.77
N SER A 570 17.76 -31.11 -12.64
CA SER A 570 17.81 -32.53 -12.30
C SER A 570 17.00 -33.37 -13.28
N SER A 571 15.80 -32.93 -13.66
CA SER A 571 15.00 -33.57 -14.70
C SER A 571 15.72 -33.59 -16.05
N LYS A 572 16.33 -32.46 -16.45
CA LYS A 572 17.08 -32.36 -17.71
C LYS A 572 18.34 -33.23 -17.73
N ILE A 573 19.03 -33.37 -16.61
CA ILE A 573 20.17 -34.27 -16.47
C ILE A 573 19.72 -35.73 -16.61
N LYS A 574 18.62 -36.12 -15.95
CA LYS A 574 18.05 -37.47 -16.09
C LYS A 574 17.65 -37.80 -17.53
N GLU A 575 17.04 -36.85 -18.24
CA GLU A 575 16.70 -36.99 -19.67
C GLU A 575 17.97 -37.21 -20.52
N SER A 576 19.02 -36.42 -20.28
CA SER A 576 20.30 -36.58 -20.97
C SER A 576 20.96 -37.93 -20.67
N MET A 577 20.89 -38.41 -19.42
CA MET A 577 21.38 -39.72 -19.05
C MET A 577 20.63 -40.85 -19.73
N GLY A 578 19.30 -40.79 -19.77
CA GLY A 578 18.50 -41.79 -20.48
C GLY A 578 18.85 -41.83 -21.97
N THR A 579 19.07 -40.66 -22.58
CA THR A 579 19.50 -40.57 -23.98
C THR A 579 20.88 -41.20 -24.19
N MET A 580 21.83 -40.96 -23.29
CA MET A 580 23.16 -41.59 -23.36
C MET A 580 23.10 -43.11 -23.20
N GLN A 581 22.25 -43.64 -22.31
CA GLN A 581 22.06 -45.08 -22.14
C GLN A 581 21.53 -45.73 -23.41
N VAL A 582 20.46 -45.17 -23.99
CA VAL A 582 19.88 -45.64 -25.26
C VAL A 582 20.92 -45.57 -26.38
N PHE A 583 21.72 -44.50 -26.42
CA PHE A 583 22.80 -44.37 -27.38
C PHE A 583 23.87 -45.45 -27.22
N ILE A 584 24.31 -45.78 -25.99
CA ILE A 584 25.28 -46.86 -25.75
C ILE A 584 24.74 -48.20 -26.25
N ASP A 585 23.47 -48.51 -25.97
CA ASP A 585 22.85 -49.76 -26.44
C ASP A 585 22.73 -49.80 -27.97
N GLU A 586 22.32 -48.69 -28.61
CA GLU A 586 22.27 -48.59 -30.07
C GLU A 586 23.67 -48.69 -30.70
N PHE A 587 24.68 -48.05 -30.08
CA PHE A 587 26.07 -48.10 -30.50
C PHE A 587 26.63 -49.52 -30.47
N ILE A 588 26.34 -50.28 -29.41
CA ILE A 588 26.76 -51.67 -29.27
C ILE A 588 26.04 -52.58 -30.25
N ALA A 589 24.73 -52.38 -30.46
CA ALA A 589 23.96 -53.14 -31.45
C ALA A 589 24.51 -52.93 -32.87
N LYS A 590 24.71 -51.67 -33.28
CA LYS A 590 25.33 -51.34 -34.58
C LYS A 590 26.75 -51.90 -34.69
N MET A 591 27.55 -51.85 -33.62
CA MET A 591 28.90 -52.41 -33.62
C MET A 591 28.91 -53.92 -33.87
N ALA A 592 27.98 -54.66 -33.24
CA ALA A 592 27.83 -56.09 -33.47
C ALA A 592 27.41 -56.42 -34.92
N GLU A 593 26.57 -55.57 -35.53
CA GLU A 593 26.12 -55.73 -36.92
C GLU A 593 27.21 -55.40 -37.95
N PHE A 594 27.97 -54.31 -37.76
CA PHE A 594 28.96 -53.85 -38.73
C PHE A 594 30.34 -54.53 -38.59
N TYR A 595 30.66 -55.14 -37.44
CA TYR A 595 31.93 -55.83 -37.20
C TYR A 595 31.74 -57.27 -36.70
N PRO A 596 31.06 -58.16 -37.45
CA PRO A 596 30.77 -59.52 -37.01
C PRO A 596 32.07 -60.33 -36.80
N PRO A 597 32.09 -61.25 -35.81
CA PRO A 597 33.24 -62.12 -35.59
C PRO A 597 33.51 -63.00 -36.83
N ALA A 598 34.79 -63.28 -37.11
CA ALA A 598 35.18 -64.06 -38.28
C ALA A 598 34.53 -65.46 -38.28
N GLY A 599 33.57 -65.68 -39.19
CA GLY A 599 32.85 -66.94 -39.36
C GLY A 599 31.35 -66.81 -39.62
N GLU A 600 30.73 -65.66 -39.32
CA GLU A 600 29.31 -65.39 -39.60
C GLU A 600 29.20 -64.39 -40.76
N SER A 601 28.63 -64.84 -41.89
CA SER A 601 28.32 -63.96 -43.03
C SER A 601 26.90 -63.42 -42.93
N THR A 602 26.72 -62.11 -43.10
CA THR A 602 25.41 -61.46 -43.19
C THR A 602 24.74 -61.78 -44.53
N PRO A 603 23.41 -61.98 -44.62
CA PRO A 603 22.74 -62.14 -45.90
C PRO A 603 22.64 -60.79 -46.62
N HIS A 604 23.35 -60.62 -47.73
CA HIS A 604 23.24 -59.45 -48.60
C HIS A 604 21.84 -59.38 -49.26
N VAL A 605 21.11 -58.27 -49.05
CA VAL A 605 19.96 -57.90 -49.90
C VAL A 605 20.50 -57.23 -51.17
N ASN A 606 20.49 -57.97 -52.29
CA ASN A 606 20.89 -57.46 -53.61
C ASN A 606 19.81 -56.53 -54.20
N ALA A 607 20.11 -55.24 -54.31
CA ALA A 607 19.32 -54.29 -55.07
C ALA A 607 19.65 -54.39 -56.57
N THR A 608 19.16 -55.44 -57.26
CA THR A 608 19.27 -55.53 -58.74
C THR A 608 18.18 -56.36 -59.42
N GLN A 609 16.96 -56.44 -58.85
CA GLN A 609 15.81 -57.14 -59.49
C GLN A 609 14.48 -56.37 -59.47
N ALA A 610 14.49 -55.03 -59.38
CA ALA A 610 13.27 -54.21 -59.39
C ALA A 610 12.87 -53.64 -60.78
N HIS A 611 13.35 -54.24 -61.88
CA HIS A 611 12.97 -53.86 -63.25
C HIS A 611 12.56 -55.08 -64.09
N ALA A 612 11.42 -55.70 -63.76
CA ALA A 612 10.62 -56.46 -64.71
C ALA A 612 9.32 -56.92 -64.03
N ASN A 613 8.30 -56.05 -64.05
CA ASN A 613 6.88 -56.41 -64.23
C ASN A 613 6.01 -55.16 -64.04
N ALA A 614 5.75 -54.49 -65.15
CA ALA A 614 4.70 -53.49 -65.30
C ALA A 614 3.39 -54.23 -65.66
N HIS A 615 2.25 -54.04 -64.99
CA HIS A 615 1.10 -53.13 -65.28
C HIS A 615 -0.16 -53.80 -64.65
N PRO A 616 -1.36 -53.15 -64.56
CA PRO A 616 -1.70 -51.74 -64.44
C PRO A 616 -2.71 -51.44 -63.29
N VAL A 617 -2.92 -50.14 -63.05
CA VAL A 617 -3.89 -49.50 -62.13
C VAL A 617 -5.36 -49.73 -62.56
N PRO A 618 -6.31 -49.73 -61.60
CA PRO A 618 -7.53 -48.93 -61.80
C PRO A 618 -7.90 -48.00 -60.61
N LYS A 619 -8.09 -46.74 -61.03
CA LYS A 619 -8.83 -45.56 -60.55
C LYS A 619 -9.74 -45.59 -59.30
N THR A 620 -9.70 -44.41 -58.66
CA THR A 620 -10.75 -43.61 -57.97
C THR A 620 -11.21 -44.01 -56.57
N LEU A 621 -11.08 -43.09 -55.60
CA LEU A 621 -12.15 -42.16 -55.18
C LEU A 621 -11.58 -40.99 -54.35
N GLU A 622 -12.10 -39.79 -54.59
CA GLU A 622 -11.82 -38.53 -53.91
C GLU A 622 -12.57 -38.39 -52.55
N PRO A 623 -12.21 -37.39 -51.72
CA PRO A 623 -12.52 -37.36 -50.29
C PRO A 623 -13.83 -36.65 -49.94
N VAL A 624 -14.32 -36.89 -48.72
CA VAL A 624 -15.24 -36.00 -47.98
C VAL A 624 -14.53 -35.54 -46.72
#